data_AF-A0A4Y8C7C0-F1
#
_entry.id   AF-A0A4Y8C7C0-F1
#
_cell.length_a   1.000
_cell.length_b   1.000
_cell.length_c   1.000
_cell.angle_alpha   90.00
_cell.angle_beta   90.00
_cell.angle_gamma   90.00
#
_symmetry.space_group_name_H-M   'P 1'
#
loop_
_entity.id
_entity.type
_entity.pdbx_description
1 polymer ?
#
loop_
_entity_poly.entity_id
_entity_poly.type
_entity_poly.pdbx_seq_one_letter_code
_entity_poly.pdbx_strand_id
1 'polypeptide(L)'
;YEDASIILMLVEIFSRLDIKFKLLINSLGCLKCMPKYRENLIHFLDSKEGFCEDCLRRKNLNPIRVLDCKNEHCQSLLNDA
;
A
#
# COMPACT_ATOMS: atom_id res chain seq x y z
N TYR A 1 2.05 15.62 15.35
CA TYR A 1 3.14 15.46 16.34
C TYR A 1 3.17 14.03 16.89
N GLU A 2 2.01 13.45 17.22
CA GLU A 2 1.92 12.10 17.79
C GLU A 2 2.54 11.01 16.89
N ASP A 3 2.26 11.01 15.58
CA ASP A 3 2.84 10.04 14.64
C ASP A 3 4.37 10.08 14.66
N ALA A 4 4.94 11.29 14.62
CA ALA A 4 6.38 11.48 14.66
C ALA A 4 6.99 11.00 15.97
N SER A 5 6.34 11.25 17.11
CA SER A 5 6.79 10.76 18.41
C SER A 5 6.82 9.23 18.48
N ILE A 6 5.79 8.56 17.96
CA ILE A 6 5.74 7.08 17.92
C ILE A 6 6.84 6.53 17.01
N ILE A 7 7.02 7.13 15.83
CA ILE A 7 8.08 6.75 14.89
C ILE A 7 9.47 6.90 15.54
N LEU A 8 9.72 8.03 16.20
CA LEU A 8 10.99 8.29 16.89
C LEU A 8 11.23 7.33 18.05
N MET A 9 10.19 6.98 18.81
CA MET A 9 10.30 5.97 19.87
C MET A 9 10.73 4.62 19.31
N LEU A 10 10.16 4.18 18.18
CA LEU A 10 10.56 2.93 17.52
C LEU A 10 12.02 3.00 17.01
N VAL A 11 12.41 4.12 16.39
CA VAL A 11 13.79 4.37 15.95
C VAL A 11 14.78 4.23 17.12
N GLU A 12 14.46 4.82 18.26
CA GLU A 12 15.30 4.77 19.46
C GLU A 12 15.41 3.34 20.01
N ILE A 13 14.30 2.59 20.08
CA ILE A 13 14.31 1.20 20.54
C ILE A 13 15.23 0.34 19.68
N PHE A 14 15.11 0.42 18.36
CA PHE A 14 15.92 -0.40 17.45
C PHE A 14 17.40 0.01 17.50
N SER A 15 17.68 1.31 17.64
CA SER A 15 19.05 1.83 17.78
C SER A 15 19.72 1.33 19.06
N ARG A 16 19.00 1.31 20.20
CA ARG A 16 19.53 0.80 21.48
C ARG A 16 19.78 -0.70 21.52
N LEU A 17 19.11 -1.46 20.65
CA LEU A 17 19.28 -2.89 20.51
C LEU A 17 20.34 -3.25 19.45
N ASP A 18 21.02 -2.27 18.86
CA ASP A 18 21.96 -2.43 17.74
C ASP A 18 21.37 -3.19 16.53
N ILE A 19 20.06 -3.09 16.33
CA ILE A 19 19.36 -3.72 15.20
C ILE A 19 19.43 -2.77 14.00
N LYS A 20 19.99 -3.21 12.88
CA LYS A 20 19.95 -2.45 11.63
C LYS A 20 18.53 -2.43 11.07
N PHE A 21 18.04 -1.25 10.70
CA PHE A 21 16.71 -1.07 10.12
C PHE A 21 16.72 -0.04 8.99
N LYS A 22 15.64 -0.04 8.21
CA LYS A 22 15.30 1.01 7.26
C LYS A 22 13.86 1.45 7.53
N LEU A 23 13.66 2.74 7.77
CA LEU A 23 12.34 3.31 7.97
C LEU A 23 11.66 3.55 6.62
N LEU A 24 10.47 3.00 6.43
CA LEU A 24 9.62 3.23 5.27
C LEU A 24 8.31 3.86 5.74
N ILE A 25 8.01 5.08 5.27
CA ILE A 25 6.82 5.83 5.66
C ILE A 25 5.94 6.00 4.41
N ASN A 26 4.63 5.88 4.60
CA ASN A 26 3.63 6.15 3.57
C ASN A 26 2.48 6.98 4.17
N SER A 27 1.70 7.61 3.29
CA SER A 27 0.44 8.24 3.65
C SER A 27 -0.67 7.74 2.72
N LEU A 28 -1.79 7.32 3.31
CA LEU A 28 -3.00 7.01 2.56
C LEU A 28 -3.77 8.28 2.14
N GLY A 29 -3.30 9.46 2.56
CA GLY A 29 -3.95 10.73 2.26
C GLY A 29 -5.21 10.97 3.09
N CYS A 30 -6.12 11.78 2.55
CA CYS A 30 -7.27 12.33 3.26
C CYS A 30 -8.61 11.84 2.72
N LEU A 31 -9.70 12.05 3.47
CA LEU A 31 -11.07 11.68 3.04
C LEU A 31 -11.51 12.34 1.72
N LYS A 32 -10.95 13.51 1.38
CA LYS A 32 -11.20 14.19 0.10
C LYS A 32 -10.31 13.68 -1.03
N CYS A 33 -9.13 13.17 -0.69
CA CYS A 33 -8.08 12.75 -1.60
C CYS A 33 -8.33 11.32 -2.09
N MET A 34 -8.76 10.46 -1.16
CA MET A 34 -8.90 9.03 -1.34
C MET A 34 -9.93 8.60 -2.41
N PRO A 35 -11.11 9.25 -2.55
CA PRO A 35 -12.08 8.85 -3.57
C PRO A 35 -11.51 8.86 -4.98
N LYS A 36 -10.84 9.96 -5.35
CA LYS A 36 -10.21 10.10 -6.67
C LYS A 36 -9.09 9.09 -6.90
N TYR A 37 -8.27 8.83 -5.88
CA TYR A 37 -7.23 7.81 -5.97
C TYR A 37 -7.82 6.41 -6.20
N ARG A 38 -8.90 6.06 -5.47
CA ARG A 38 -9.58 4.78 -5.63
C ARG A 38 -10.21 4.61 -7.01
N GLU A 39 -10.86 5.65 -7.54
CA GLU A 39 -11.42 5.63 -8.89
C GLU A 39 -10.33 5.38 -9.94
N ASN A 40 -9.24 6.13 -9.87
CA ASN A 40 -8.10 5.95 -10.78
C ASN A 40 -7.52 4.53 -10.68
N LEU A 41 -7.36 4.01 -9.46
CA LEU A 41 -6.87 2.65 -9.25
C LEU A 41 -7.83 1.61 -9.83
N ILE A 42 -9.14 1.75 -9.61
CA ILE A 42 -10.13 0.83 -10.20
C ILE A 42 -10.06 0.87 -11.73
N HIS A 43 -10.01 2.08 -12.33
CA HIS A 43 -9.86 2.22 -13.78
C HIS A 43 -8.58 1.55 -14.31
N PHE A 44 -7.46 1.70 -13.60
CA PHE A 44 -6.22 1.00 -13.94
C PHE A 44 -6.40 -0.52 -13.86
N LEU A 45 -6.99 -1.03 -12.77
CA LEU A 45 -7.23 -2.46 -12.58
C LEU A 45 -8.20 -3.05 -13.62
N ASP A 46 -9.17 -2.27 -14.09
CA ASP A 46 -10.09 -2.70 -15.15
C ASP A 46 -9.44 -2.70 -16.55
N SER A 47 -8.32 -1.99 -16.72
CA SER A 47 -7.57 -1.97 -17.99
C SER A 47 -6.67 -3.20 -18.21
N LYS A 48 -6.59 -4.10 -17.23
CA LYS A 48 -5.74 -5.29 -17.26
C LYS A 48 -6.57 -6.54 -16.94
N GLU A 49 -6.19 -7.66 -17.53
CA GLU A 49 -6.76 -8.98 -17.24
C GLU A 49 -5.71 -9.86 -16.54
N GLY A 50 -6.16 -10.98 -15.95
CA GLY A 50 -5.25 -11.97 -15.34
C GLY A 50 -4.97 -11.79 -13.84
N PHE A 51 -5.61 -10.83 -13.17
CA PHE A 51 -5.52 -10.72 -11.71
C PHE A 51 -6.03 -12.00 -11.02
N CYS A 52 -5.36 -12.38 -9.94
CA CYS A 52 -5.80 -13.52 -9.13
C CYS A 52 -7.17 -13.24 -8.48
N GLU A 53 -7.86 -14.31 -8.09
CA GLU A 53 -9.22 -14.24 -7.52
C GLU A 53 -9.29 -13.30 -6.30
N ASP A 54 -8.26 -13.30 -5.45
CA ASP A 54 -8.23 -12.43 -4.28
C ASP A 54 -8.07 -10.95 -4.66
N CYS A 55 -7.34 -10.62 -5.73
CA CYS A 55 -7.25 -9.25 -6.24
C CYS A 55 -8.57 -8.80 -6.85
N LEU A 56 -9.27 -9.66 -7.59
CA LEU A 56 -10.60 -9.37 -8.13
C LEU A 56 -11.61 -9.11 -7.00
N ARG A 57 -11.55 -9.89 -5.92
CA ARG A 57 -12.35 -9.68 -4.71
C ARG A 57 -11.97 -8.38 -3.99
N ARG A 58 -10.67 -8.09 -3.82
CA ARG A 58 -10.16 -6.87 -3.17
C ARG A 58 -10.54 -5.62 -3.95
N LYS A 59 -10.53 -5.65 -5.29
CA LYS A 59 -10.97 -4.54 -6.14
C LYS A 59 -12.35 -4.01 -5.73
N ASN A 60 -13.29 -4.92 -5.45
CA ASN A 60 -14.67 -4.57 -5.09
C ASN A 60 -14.84 -4.12 -3.62
N LEU A 61 -14.00 -4.61 -2.71
CA LEU A 61 -14.13 -4.33 -1.26
C LEU A 61 -13.23 -3.17 -0.79
N ASN A 62 -11.95 -3.25 -1.13
CA ASN A 62 -10.95 -2.24 -0.82
C ASN A 62 -9.81 -2.32 -1.87
N PRO A 63 -9.89 -1.56 -2.97
CA PRO A 63 -9.01 -1.71 -4.13
C PRO A 63 -7.54 -1.45 -3.80
N ILE A 64 -7.25 -0.64 -2.78
CA ILE A 64 -5.87 -0.34 -2.34
C ILE A 64 -5.14 -1.62 -1.94
N ARG A 65 -5.83 -2.62 -1.38
CA ARG A 65 -5.21 -3.88 -0.95
C ARG A 65 -4.71 -4.73 -2.12
N VAL A 66 -5.07 -4.41 -3.36
CA VAL A 66 -4.50 -5.08 -4.53
C VAL A 66 -2.99 -4.80 -4.63
N LEU A 67 -2.54 -3.62 -4.20
CA LEU A 67 -1.11 -3.24 -4.17
C LEU A 67 -0.28 -4.10 -3.19
N ASP A 68 -0.92 -4.73 -2.20
CA ASP A 68 -0.28 -5.63 -1.24
C ASP A 68 -0.22 -7.09 -1.72
N CYS A 69 -0.62 -7.36 -2.97
CA CYS A 69 -0.61 -8.73 -3.48
C CYS A 69 0.83 -9.24 -3.63
N LYS A 70 1.06 -10.48 -3.18
CA LYS A 70 2.36 -11.17 -3.26
C LYS A 70 2.48 -12.11 -4.46
N ASN A 71 1.43 -12.23 -5.27
CA ASN A 71 1.45 -13.03 -6.49
C ASN A 71 2.29 -12.30 -7.54
N GLU A 72 3.35 -12.93 -8.04
CA GLU A 72 4.31 -12.31 -8.97
C GLU A 72 3.66 -11.82 -10.26
N HIS A 73 2.68 -12.56 -10.79
CA HIS A 73 1.92 -12.14 -11.96
C HIS A 73 1.06 -10.91 -11.66
N CYS A 74 0.40 -10.85 -10.51
CA CYS A 74 -0.33 -9.65 -10.10
C CYS A 74 0.62 -8.45 -9.91
N GLN A 75 1.80 -8.65 -9.33
CA GLN A 75 2.78 -7.58 -9.16
C GLN A 75 3.28 -7.05 -10.51
N SER A 76 3.53 -7.93 -11.48
CA SER A 76 3.97 -7.48 -12.82
C SER A 76 2.91 -6.66 -13.55
N LEU A 77 1.61 -6.95 -13.33
CA LEU A 77 0.50 -6.15 -13.84
C LEU A 77 0.37 -4.78 -13.17
N LEU A 78 0.88 -4.63 -11.94
CA LEU A 78 0.77 -3.41 -11.12
C LEU A 78 1.97 -2.47 -11.25
N ASN A 79 3.01 -2.81 -12.01
CA ASN A 79 4.23 -2.00 -12.10
C ASN A 79 3.99 -0.56 -12.60
N ASP A 80 2.93 -0.33 -13.38
CA ASP A 80 2.56 0.98 -13.94
C ASP A 80 1.31 1.60 -13.27
N ALA A 81 0.90 1.08 -12.11
CA ALA A 81 -0.33 1.49 -11.41
C ALA A 81 -0.25 2.88 -10.76
#